data_AF-A0A060WN23-F1
#
_entry.id   AF-A0A060WN23-F1
#
_cell.length_a   1.000
_cell.length_b   1.000
_cell.length_c   1.000
_cell.angle_alpha   90.00
_cell.angle_beta   90.00
_cell.angle_gamma   90.00
#
_symmetry.space_group_name_H-M   'P 1'
#
loop_
_entity.id
_entity.type
_entity.pdbx_description
1 polymer ?
#
loop_
_entity_poly.entity_id
_entity_poly.type
_entity_poly.pdbx_seq_one_letter_code
_entity_poly.pdbx_strand_id
1 'polypeptide(L)'
;MKSFAGLTDQARVALQGMDWSRLAQLMDENFALRLSVYTEDCLGPGNLKMVQLARQFGSAAKLPGSGGAVVGLCLDQVRLVEMRRAFQEAGCVFCVIVPYNPSGTIGTNSQD
;
A
#
# COMPACT_ATOMS: atom_id res chain seq x y z
N MET A 1 -4.63 3.52 -20.20
CA MET A 1 -4.16 2.16 -19.81
C MET A 1 -2.66 1.93 -19.92
N LYS A 2 -1.96 2.38 -20.98
CA LYS A 2 -0.50 2.15 -21.14
C LYS A 2 0.33 2.63 -19.93
N SER A 3 0.01 3.79 -19.36
CA SER A 3 0.73 4.32 -18.19
C SER A 3 0.61 3.44 -16.94
N PHE A 4 -0.58 2.89 -16.68
CA PHE A 4 -0.77 1.92 -15.58
C PHE A 4 0.05 0.65 -15.79
N ALA A 5 0.10 0.13 -17.02
CA ALA A 5 0.94 -1.03 -17.34
C ALA A 5 2.42 -0.74 -17.07
N GLY A 6 2.91 0.44 -17.50
CA GLY A 6 4.29 0.85 -17.24
C GLY A 6 4.64 0.99 -15.76
N LEU A 7 3.70 1.44 -14.92
CA LEU A 7 3.88 1.46 -13.46
C LEU A 7 3.97 0.04 -12.88
N THR A 8 3.14 -0.88 -13.37
CA THR A 8 3.17 -2.30 -12.95
C THR A 8 4.50 -2.97 -13.31
N ASP A 9 5.00 -2.75 -14.53
CA ASP A 9 6.27 -3.33 -14.97
C ASP A 9 7.44 -2.84 -14.11
N GLN A 10 7.47 -1.54 -13.81
CA GLN A 10 8.46 -0.96 -12.90
C GLN A 10 8.33 -1.48 -11.48
N ALA A 11 7.10 -1.65 -10.97
CA ALA A 11 6.85 -2.16 -9.63
C ALA A 11 7.35 -3.61 -9.49
N ARG A 12 7.18 -4.43 -10.53
CA ARG A 12 7.74 -5.78 -10.58
C ARG A 12 9.27 -5.76 -10.47
N VAL A 13 9.93 -4.89 -11.23
CA VAL A 13 11.40 -4.75 -11.18
C VAL A 13 11.86 -4.30 -9.79
N ALA A 14 11.20 -3.28 -9.21
CA ALA A 14 11.51 -2.80 -7.87
C ALA A 14 11.33 -3.90 -6.80
N LEU A 15 10.23 -4.65 -6.87
CA LEU A 15 9.94 -5.77 -5.96
C LEU A 15 11.02 -6.87 -6.06
N GLN A 16 11.39 -7.26 -7.29
CA GLN A 16 12.42 -8.29 -7.53
C GLN A 16 13.81 -7.84 -7.07
N GLY A 17 14.12 -6.55 -7.22
CA GLY A 17 15.36 -5.93 -6.74
C GLY A 17 15.36 -5.55 -5.25
N MET A 18 14.27 -5.82 -4.52
CA MET A 18 14.08 -5.39 -3.13
C MET A 18 14.22 -3.87 -2.93
N ASP A 19 13.94 -3.08 -3.96
CA ASP A 19 13.95 -1.62 -3.92
C ASP A 19 12.62 -1.09 -3.36
N TRP A 20 12.48 -1.17 -2.04
CA TRP A 20 11.27 -0.79 -1.33
C TRP A 20 10.95 0.70 -1.43
N SER A 21 11.99 1.54 -1.53
CA SER A 21 11.83 2.98 -1.72
C SER A 21 11.24 3.29 -3.08
N ARG A 22 11.74 2.67 -4.16
CA ARG A 22 11.15 2.84 -5.49
C ARG A 22 9.75 2.25 -5.56
N LEU A 23 9.51 1.11 -4.92
CA LEU A 23 8.17 0.52 -4.85
C LEU A 23 7.16 1.47 -4.18
N ALA A 24 7.55 2.12 -3.07
CA ALA A 24 6.72 3.13 -2.40
C ALA A 24 6.38 4.31 -3.33
N GLN A 25 7.38 4.86 -4.02
CA GLN A 25 7.16 5.93 -5.01
C GLN A 25 6.19 5.51 -6.11
N LEU A 26 6.35 4.30 -6.65
CA LEU A 26 5.47 3.76 -7.69
C LEU A 26 4.02 3.56 -7.20
N MET A 27 3.82 3.23 -5.92
CA MET A 27 2.48 3.17 -5.33
C MET A 27 1.83 4.56 -5.28
N ASP A 28 2.57 5.60 -4.90
CA ASP A 28 2.08 6.97 -4.90
C ASP A 28 1.81 7.50 -6.32
N GLU A 29 2.69 7.22 -7.28
CA GLU A 29 2.50 7.52 -8.71
C GLU A 29 1.23 6.83 -9.25
N ASN A 30 0.99 5.57 -8.85
CA ASN A 30 -0.23 4.84 -9.25
C ASN A 30 -1.50 5.48 -8.70
N PHE A 31 -1.48 5.90 -7.43
CA PHE A 31 -2.61 6.62 -6.85
C PHE A 31 -2.83 7.98 -7.52
N ALA A 32 -1.77 8.75 -7.78
CA ALA A 32 -1.86 10.03 -8.47
C ALA A 32 -2.44 9.87 -9.89
N LEU A 33 -2.00 8.85 -10.63
CA LEU A 33 -2.56 8.53 -11.96
C LEU A 33 -4.03 8.11 -11.88
N ARG A 34 -4.42 7.37 -10.84
CA ARG A 34 -5.84 7.05 -10.62
C ARG A 34 -6.66 8.30 -10.35
N LEU A 35 -6.14 9.20 -9.52
CA LEU A 35 -6.78 10.46 -9.18
C LEU A 35 -6.96 11.33 -10.44
N SER A 36 -5.98 11.36 -11.34
CA SER A 36 -6.11 12.14 -12.58
C SER A 36 -7.15 11.57 -13.56
N VAL A 37 -7.48 10.27 -13.47
CA VAL A 37 -8.48 9.63 -14.33
C VAL A 37 -9.89 9.70 -13.76
N TYR A 38 -10.04 9.44 -12.46
CA TYR A 38 -11.36 9.38 -11.81
C TYR A 38 -11.78 10.69 -11.14
N THR A 39 -10.87 11.64 -10.90
CA THR A 39 -11.06 12.85 -10.09
C THR A 39 -11.34 12.57 -8.61
N GLU A 40 -11.27 13.60 -7.77
CA GLU A 40 -11.52 13.50 -6.32
C GLU A 40 -12.96 13.06 -6.01
N ASP A 41 -13.94 13.61 -6.73
CA ASP A 41 -15.36 13.36 -6.50
C ASP A 41 -15.73 11.89 -6.71
N CYS A 42 -15.18 11.24 -7.74
CA CYS A 42 -15.46 9.82 -8.01
C CYS A 42 -14.76 8.90 -7.00
N LEU A 43 -13.56 9.26 -6.54
CA LEU A 43 -12.87 8.46 -5.52
C LEU A 43 -13.51 8.61 -4.15
N GLY A 44 -14.12 9.76 -3.87
CA GLY A 44 -14.87 10.02 -2.65
C GLY A 44 -13.98 10.30 -1.43
N PRO A 45 -14.48 11.10 -0.47
CA PRO A 45 -13.68 11.66 0.61
C PRO A 45 -13.08 10.61 1.56
N GLY A 46 -13.77 9.48 1.77
CA GLY A 46 -13.27 8.40 2.62
C GLY A 46 -12.00 7.74 2.09
N ASN A 47 -11.96 7.45 0.78
CA ASN A 47 -10.79 6.85 0.16
C ASN A 47 -9.60 7.82 0.12
N LEU A 48 -9.85 9.09 -0.19
CA LEU A 48 -8.84 10.15 -0.18
C LEU A 48 -8.26 10.32 1.23
N LYS A 49 -9.12 10.37 2.26
CA LYS A 49 -8.71 10.50 3.66
C LYS A 49 -7.81 9.35 4.10
N MET A 50 -8.12 8.11 3.72
CA MET A 50 -7.27 6.96 4.05
C MET A 50 -5.87 7.07 3.44
N VAL A 51 -5.75 7.49 2.18
CA VAL A 51 -4.43 7.67 1.52
C VAL A 51 -3.65 8.82 2.16
N GLN A 52 -4.31 9.97 2.40
CA GLN A 52 -3.69 11.11 3.04
C GLN A 52 -3.21 10.79 4.46
N LEU A 53 -4.01 10.03 5.23
CA LEU A 53 -3.66 9.60 6.57
C LEU A 53 -2.40 8.73 6.56
N ALA A 54 -2.30 7.73 5.68
CA ALA A 54 -1.09 6.91 5.55
C ALA A 54 0.17 7.76 5.25
N ARG A 55 0.04 8.76 4.37
CA ARG A 55 1.15 9.65 3.98
C ARG A 55 1.66 10.51 5.13
N GLN A 56 0.83 10.91 6.08
CA GLN A 56 1.27 11.65 7.28
C GLN A 56 2.30 10.86 8.10
N PHE A 57 2.23 9.52 8.03
CA PHE A 57 3.17 8.61 8.69
C PHE A 57 4.29 8.13 7.76
N GLY A 58 4.49 8.78 6.60
CA GLY A 58 5.54 8.41 5.65
C GLY A 58 5.29 7.08 4.92
N SER A 59 4.06 6.56 4.96
CA SER A 59 3.67 5.39 4.18
C SER A 59 3.17 5.81 2.81
N ALA A 60 3.66 5.15 1.75
CA ALA A 60 2.96 5.17 0.47
C ALA A 60 1.65 4.41 0.60
N ALA A 61 0.60 4.82 -0.09
CA ALA A 61 -0.68 4.13 -0.07
C ALA A 61 -1.46 4.32 -1.38
N LYS A 62 -2.19 3.29 -1.78
CA LYS A 62 -3.10 3.33 -2.94
C LYS A 62 -4.36 2.52 -2.70
N LEU A 63 -5.36 2.76 -3.54
CA LEU A 63 -6.55 1.90 -3.60
C LEU A 63 -6.18 0.56 -4.26
N PRO A 64 -6.46 -0.59 -3.64
CA PRO A 64 -6.23 -1.91 -4.24
C PRO A 64 -7.37 -2.38 -5.16
N GLY A 65 -8.49 -1.65 -5.20
CA GLY A 65 -9.68 -2.06 -5.96
C GLY A 65 -10.67 -0.90 -6.15
N SER A 66 -11.97 -1.18 -6.20
CA SER A 66 -13.02 -0.17 -6.43
C SER A 66 -13.09 0.91 -5.34
N GLY A 67 -12.74 0.59 -4.08
CA GLY A 67 -12.71 1.53 -2.96
C GLY A 67 -12.96 0.80 -1.64
N GLY A 68 -13.11 1.56 -0.54
CA GLY A 68 -13.42 1.02 0.79
C GLY A 68 -12.22 0.49 1.56
N ALA A 69 -11.03 0.46 0.95
CA ALA A 69 -9.78 0.09 1.58
C ALA A 69 -8.60 0.77 0.88
N VAL A 70 -7.47 0.85 1.59
CA VAL A 70 -6.15 1.17 1.04
C VAL A 70 -5.17 0.07 1.37
N VAL A 71 -4.18 -0.11 0.51
CA VAL A 71 -2.98 -0.89 0.81
C VAL A 71 -1.80 0.07 0.86
N GLY A 72 -0.97 -0.05 1.90
CA GLY A 72 0.17 0.83 2.13
C GLY A 72 1.48 0.07 2.30
N LEU A 73 2.58 0.76 2.02
CA LEU A 73 3.94 0.33 2.29
C LEU A 73 4.58 1.34 3.23
N CYS A 74 4.79 0.92 4.48
CA CYS A 74 5.43 1.71 5.52
C CYS A 74 6.80 1.10 5.81
N LEU A 75 7.86 1.89 5.59
CA LEU A 75 9.25 1.45 5.79
C LEU A 75 9.74 1.69 7.23
N ASP A 76 8.98 2.45 8.01
CA ASP A 76 9.29 2.81 9.39
C ASP A 76 8.36 2.06 10.35
N GLN A 77 8.92 1.07 11.05
CA GLN A 77 8.17 0.22 11.97
C GLN A 77 7.65 0.99 13.19
N VAL A 78 8.31 2.06 13.62
CA VAL A 78 7.84 2.90 14.74
C VAL A 78 6.60 3.65 14.30
N ARG A 79 6.65 4.29 13.12
CA ARG A 79 5.49 4.98 12.53
C ARG A 79 4.33 4.05 12.20
N LEU A 80 4.58 2.76 11.95
CA LEU A 80 3.51 1.79 11.72
C LEU A 80 2.57 1.66 12.92
N VAL A 81 3.09 1.73 14.15
CA VAL A 81 2.29 1.63 15.38
C VAL A 81 1.40 2.87 15.54
N GLU A 82 1.96 4.07 15.31
CA GLU A 82 1.23 5.33 15.35
C GLU A 82 0.17 5.40 14.24
N MET A 83 0.53 4.97 13.03
CA MET A 83 -0.38 4.89 11.89
C MET A 83 -1.56 3.97 12.17
N ARG A 84 -1.32 2.77 12.74
CA ARG A 84 -2.40 1.85 13.15
C ARG A 84 -3.40 2.57 14.05
N ARG A 85 -2.92 3.26 15.08
CA ARG A 85 -3.77 3.99 16.03
C ARG A 85 -4.58 5.08 15.31
N ALA A 86 -3.94 5.87 14.46
CA ALA A 86 -4.60 6.93 13.71
C ALA A 86 -5.69 6.41 12.75
N PHE A 87 -5.45 5.27 12.09
CA PHE A 87 -6.47 4.62 11.26
C PHE A 87 -7.67 4.14 12.09
N GLN A 88 -7.42 3.55 13.26
CA GLN A 88 -8.49 3.08 14.15
C GLN A 88 -9.31 4.25 14.72
N GLU A 89 -8.66 5.34 15.14
CA GLU A 89 -9.32 6.58 15.58
C GLU A 89 -10.13 7.23 14.45
N ALA A 90 -9.70 7.06 13.19
CA ALA A 90 -10.45 7.49 12.01
C ALA A 90 -11.62 6.55 11.65
N GLY A 91 -11.85 5.47 12.41
CA GLY A 91 -12.94 4.51 12.21
C GLY A 91 -12.61 3.37 11.24
N CYS A 92 -11.34 3.18 10.86
CA CYS A 92 -10.91 2.09 9.98
C CYS A 92 -10.50 0.83 10.75
N VAL A 93 -10.65 -0.33 10.12
CA VAL A 93 -9.94 -1.55 10.54
C VAL A 93 -8.54 -1.54 9.96
N PHE A 94 -7.53 -1.87 10.77
CA PHE A 94 -6.13 -1.91 10.35
C PHE A 94 -5.53 -3.30 10.61
N CYS A 95 -4.94 -3.91 9.59
CA CYS A 95 -4.20 -5.17 9.69
C CYS A 95 -2.83 -5.07 9.01
N VAL A 96 -1.85 -5.78 9.57
CA VAL A 96 -0.57 -6.01 8.90
C VAL A 96 -0.74 -7.25 8.03
N ILE A 97 -0.38 -7.14 6.75
CA ILE A 97 -0.52 -8.22 5.79
C ILE A 97 0.77 -9.03 5.77
N VAL A 98 0.65 -10.33 6.01
CA VAL A 98 1.73 -11.30 5.78
C VAL A 98 1.35 -12.09 4.53
N PRO A 99 2.08 -11.93 3.40
CA PRO A 99 1.78 -12.68 2.19
C PRO A 99 1.92 -14.20 2.43
N TYR A 100 0.90 -14.95 2.04
CA TYR A 100 0.96 -16.40 2.01
C TYR A 100 1.59 -16.87 0.70
N ASN A 101 2.65 -17.66 0.78
CA ASN A 101 3.23 -18.34 -0.39
C ASN A 101 2.75 -19.79 -0.44
N PRO A 102 1.77 -20.14 -1.30
CA PRO A 102 1.24 -21.50 -1.39
C PRO A 102 2.27 -22.52 -1.90
N SER A 103 3.35 -22.06 -2.53
CA SER A 103 4.44 -22.91 -3.02
C SER A 103 5.62 -22.99 -2.04
N GLY A 104 5.58 -22.25 -0.93
CA GLY A 104 6.60 -22.33 0.11
C GLY A 104 6.44 -23.63 0.90
N THR A 105 7.47 -24.48 0.90
CA THR A 105 7.54 -25.58 1.85
C THR A 105 7.56 -25.00 3.26
N ILE A 106 6.62 -25.42 4.11
CA ILE A 106 6.66 -25.13 5.54
C ILE A 106 7.93 -25.81 6.05
N GLY A 107 8.98 -25.02 6.29
CA GLY A 107 10.17 -25.52 6.96
C GLY A 107 9.74 -26.08 8.30
N THR A 108 9.94 -27.38 8.50
CA THR A 108 9.81 -28.00 9.81
C THR A 108 10.81 -27.30 10.73
N ASN A 109 10.31 -26.47 11.64
CA ASN A 109 11.10 -26.01 12.78
C ASN A 109 11.44 -27.24 13.62
N SER A 110 12.59 -27.87 13.36
CA SER A 110 13.28 -28.66 14.36
C SER A 110 13.81 -27.68 15.40
N GLN A 111 13.08 -27.57 16.51
CA GLN A 111 13.61 -27.04 17.76
C GLN A 111 14.64 -28.05 18.29
N ASP A 112 15.90 -27.64 18.34
CA ASP A 112 16.88 -28.09 19.34
C ASP A 112 17.05 -26.96 20.36
#